data_AF-A0A1E5JSR1-F1
#
_entry.id   AF-A0A1E5JSR1-F1
#
_cell.length_a   1.000
_cell.length_b   1.000
_cell.length_c   1.000
_cell.angle_alpha   90.00
_cell.angle_beta   90.00
_cell.angle_gamma   90.00
#
_symmetry.space_group_name_H-M   'P 1'
#
loop_
_entity.id
_entity.type
_entity.pdbx_description
1 polymer ?
#
loop_
_entity_poly.entity_id
_entity_poly.type
_entity_poly.pdbx_seq_one_letter_code
_entity_poly.pdbx_strand_id
1 'polypeptide(L)' 'MTNFIQKMFMVFLAVFFPWIVFLMNDNPGAAFVSLALQATVIGWPFATIWAWRTHYPPPKEKK' A
#
# COMPACT_ATOMS: atom_id res chain seq x y z
N MET A 1 7.61 0.81 -18.83
CA MET A 1 8.75 1.41 -18.11
C MET A 1 8.19 2.43 -17.13
N THR A 2 7.90 2.03 -15.89
CA THR A 2 7.41 2.97 -14.88
C THR A 2 8.57 3.88 -14.52
N ASN A 3 8.45 5.17 -14.82
CA ASN A 3 9.49 6.15 -14.58
C ASN A 3 9.81 6.17 -13.08
N PHE A 4 11.08 6.32 -12.71
CA PHE A 4 11.53 6.38 -11.31
C PHE A 4 10.65 7.31 -10.44
N ILE A 5 10.20 8.41 -11.04
CA ILE A 5 9.26 9.39 -10.47
C ILE A 5 7.92 8.76 -10.06
N GLN A 6 7.35 7.89 -10.90
CA GLN A 6 6.09 7.20 -10.60
C GLN A 6 6.23 6.23 -9.42
N LYS A 7 7.37 5.55 -9.31
CA LYS A 7 7.65 4.69 -8.15
C LYS A 7 7.75 5.51 -6.87
N MET A 8 8.47 6.63 -6.89
CA MET A 8 8.56 7.53 -5.74
C MET A 8 7.18 8.08 -5.35
N PHE A 9 6.35 8.43 -6.34
CA PHE A 9 4.98 8.87 -6.11
C PHE A 9 4.13 7.78 -5.46
N MET A 10 4.26 6.52 -5.89
CA MET A 10 3.58 5.39 -5.25
C MET A 10 4.07 5.11 -3.83
N VAL A 11 5.38 5.24 -3.55
CA VAL A 11 5.92 5.16 -2.17
C VAL A 11 5.28 6.25 -1.31
N PHE A 12 5.23 7.48 -1.80
CA PHE A 12 4.64 8.60 -1.09
C PHE A 12 3.15 8.34 -0.80
N LEU A 13 2.38 7.86 -1.78
CA LEU A 13 0.99 7.45 -1.56
C LEU A 13 0.88 6.31 -0.54
N ALA A 14 1.71 5.28 -0.62
CA ALA A 14 1.66 4.16 0.32
C ALA A 14 1.95 4.58 1.76
N VAL A 15 2.81 5.58 1.96
CA VAL A 15 3.13 6.14 3.27
C VAL A 15 2.01 7.04 3.77
N PHE A 16 1.60 8.05 3.01
CA PHE A 16 0.65 9.07 3.50
C PHE A 16 -0.82 8.70 3.33
N PHE A 17 -1.15 7.83 2.38
CA PHE A 17 -2.51 7.44 2.03
C PHE A 17 -2.58 5.95 1.62
N PRO A 18 -2.22 5.00 2.50
CA PRO A 18 -2.17 3.57 2.18
C PRO A 18 -3.52 3.02 1.70
N TRP A 19 -4.63 3.57 2.19
CA TRP A 19 -5.99 3.18 1.80
C TRP A 19 -6.28 3.42 0.32
N ILE A 20 -5.71 4.46 -0.28
CA ILE A 20 -5.84 4.72 -1.72
C ILE A 20 -5.16 3.60 -2.51
N VAL A 21 -3.99 3.14 -2.07
CA VAL A 21 -3.26 2.03 -2.71
C VAL A 21 -4.08 0.74 -2.67
N PHE A 22 -4.79 0.49 -1.57
CA PHE A 22 -5.69 -0.67 -1.47
C PHE A 22 -6.93 -0.56 -2.36
N LEU A 23 -7.52 0.62 -2.47
CA LEU A 23 -8.64 0.85 -3.39
C LEU A 23 -8.23 0.69 -4.86
N MET A 24 -7.02 1.14 -5.22
CA MET A 24 -6.45 0.95 -6.56
C MET A 24 -6.18 -0.53 -6.90
N ASN A 25 -6.06 -1.38 -5.88
CA ASN A 25 -5.80 -2.81 -6.01
C ASN A 25 -7.07 -3.67 -5.79
N ASP A 26 -8.26 -3.07 -5.94
CA ASP A 26 -9.57 -3.72 -5.79
C ASP A 26 -9.78 -4.39 -4.41
N ASN A 27 -9.13 -3.87 -3.36
CA ASN A 27 -9.23 -4.39 -2.00
C ASN A 27 -9.86 -3.36 -1.04
N PRO A 28 -11.19 -3.15 -1.11
CA PRO A 28 -11.87 -2.16 -0.28
C PRO A 28 -11.82 -2.51 1.22
N GLY A 29 -11.82 -3.81 1.58
CA GLY A 29 -11.70 -4.23 2.97
C GLY A 29 -10.38 -3.81 3.60
N ALA A 30 -9.26 -4.02 2.89
CA ALA A 30 -7.95 -3.58 3.34
C ALA A 30 -7.83 -2.05 3.39
N ALA A 31 -8.53 -1.32 2.52
CA ALA A 31 -8.60 0.13 2.58
C ALA A 31 -9.19 0.61 3.92
N PHE A 32 -10.31 0.05 4.36
CA PHE A 32 -10.91 0.38 5.67
C PHE A 32 -9.99 0.03 6.85
N VAL A 33 -9.34 -1.13 6.82
CA VAL A 33 -8.39 -1.53 7.86
C VAL A 33 -7.19 -0.59 7.89
N SER A 34 -6.68 -0.19 6.72
CA SER A 34 -5.56 0.74 6.63
C SER A 34 -5.91 2.15 7.11
N LEU A 35 -7.16 2.59 6.96
CA LEU A 35 -7.66 3.84 7.57
C LEU A 35 -7.63 3.77 9.10
N ALA A 36 -8.13 2.67 9.67
CA ALA A 36 -8.09 2.46 11.11
C ALA A 36 -6.66 2.36 11.65
N LEU A 37 -5.77 1.68 10.92
CA LEU A 37 -4.36 1.57 11.26
C LEU A 37 -3.65 2.93 11.16
N GLN A 38 -3.94 3.71 10.12
CA GLN A 38 -3.40 5.05 9.91
C GLN A 38 -3.82 6.05 11.00
N ALA A 39 -4.96 5.84 11.66
CA ALA A 39 -5.36 6.64 12.81
C ALA A 39 -4.41 6.50 14.01
N THR A 40 -3.51 5.52 14.00
CA THR A 40 -2.54 5.27 15.07
C THR A 40 -1.10 5.38 14.55
N VAL A 41 -0.20 5.92 15.37
CA VAL A 41 1.23 6.02 15.04
C VAL A 41 1.87 4.65 14.81
N ILE A 42 1.37 3.62 15.52
CA ILE A 42 1.86 2.24 15.41
C ILE A 42 1.31 1.56 14.16
N GLY A 43 0.02 1.72 13.86
CA GLY A 43 -0.60 1.11 12.69
C GLY A 43 -0.13 1.73 11.37
N TRP A 44 0.34 2.97 11.39
CA TRP A 44 0.85 3.67 10.21
C TRP A 44 1.96 2.93 9.44
N PRO A 45 3.08 2.49 10.06
CA PRO A 45 4.09 1.68 9.37
C PRO A 45 3.55 0.32 8.90
N PHE A 46 2.66 -0.33 9.67
CA PHE A 46 2.03 -1.58 9.24
C PHE A 46 1.17 -1.39 7.99
N ALA A 47 0.34 -0.35 7.94
CA ALA A 47 -0.48 0.00 6.79
C ALA A 47 0.37 0.30 5.55
N THR A 48 1.49 1.01 5.74
CA THR A 48 2.43 1.35 4.66
C THR A 48 3.06 0.10 4.04
N ILE A 49 3.61 -0.81 4.87
CA ILE A 49 4.23 -2.06 4.40
C ILE A 49 3.19 -2.95 3.70
N TRP A 50 1.97 -2.98 4.23
CA TRP A 50 0.90 -3.81 3.67
C TRP A 50 0.39 -3.28 2.33
N ALA A 51 0.25 -1.95 2.19
CA ALA A 51 -0.06 -1.29 0.93
C ALA A 51 1.02 -1.57 -0.13
N TRP A 52 2.29 -1.46 0.26
CA TRP A 52 3.43 -1.76 -0.61
C TRP A 52 3.40 -3.21 -1.12
N ARG A 53 3.20 -4.17 -0.22
CA ARG A 53 3.12 -5.60 -0.56
C ARG A 53 1.93 -5.92 -1.47
N THR A 54 0.83 -5.20 -1.29
CA THR A 54 -0.37 -5.38 -2.11
C THR A 54 -0.12 -4.90 -3.53
N HIS A 55 0.51 -3.73 -3.69
CA HIS A 55 0.78 -3.15 -5.00
C HIS A 55 1.95 -3.80 -5.74
N TYR A 56 3.00 -4.20 -5.02
CA TYR A 56 4.13 -4.97 -5.54
C TYR A 56 4.14 -6.38 -4.93
N PRO A 57 3.26 -7.29 -5.38
CA PRO A 57 3.26 -8.64 -4.87
C PRO A 57 4.62 -9.30 -5.19
N PRO A 58 5.18 -10.08 -4.25
CA PRO A 58 6.38 -10.85 -4.56
C PRO A 58 6.13 -11.74 -5.78
N PRO A 59 7.14 -11.99 -6.62
CA PRO A 59 7.00 -12.92 -7.74
C PRO A 59 6.41 -14.22 -7.21
N LYS A 60 5.26 -14.64 -7.76
CA LYS A 60 4.69 -15.94 -7.43
C LYS A 60 5.70 -16.99 -7.86
N GLU A 61 6.43 -17.57 -6.91
CA GLU A 61 7.24 -18.75 -7.13
C GLU A 61 6.27 -19.83 -7.63
N LYS A 62 6.40 -20.20 -8.91
CA LYS A 62 5.60 -21.28 -9.50
C LYS A 62 6.07 -22.58 -8.83
N LYS A 63 5.37 -23.01 -7.78
CA LYS A 63 5.46 -24.38 -7.28
C LYS A 63 4.89 -25.35 -8.28
#